data_AF-A0A7L4P370-F1
#
_entry.id   AF-A0A7L4P370-F1
#
_cell.length_a   1.000
_cell.length_b   1.000
_cell.length_c   1.000
_cell.angle_alpha   90.00
_cell.angle_beta   90.00
_cell.angle_gamma   90.00
#
_symmetry.space_group_name_H-M   'P 1'
#
loop_
_entity.id
_entity.type
_entity.pdbx_description
1 polymer ?
#
loop_
_entity_poly.entity_id
_entity_poly.type
_entity_poly.pdbx_seq_one_letter_code
_entity_poly.pdbx_strand_id
1 'polypeptide(L)'
;MNFKDMVKIAEKDWGLVYNSEKPVVLVGAATCGNSAGAEEVASAIQSESDENNIECEIVKVGCIGLCYAEPLITIIKPGNPPIFYGNVTPQLARELVHSYIEGEDPLAEHALGTLGEGKIDEIQDIWELPVLKPQVRRILRNCGLIDPNNINHYLANGGYSGLNEALKMEPDKVIERVKESGLRGRGGAGFPTWMKWQLCRDEESEKKYLICNADEGDPGAFMNRSLLESDPHSVLEGIVIAAYAIGAQEGYIYCRAEYPLALKTLKQAISQMEKKGFLGENILGSGFDFNLEIKEGAGAFVCGEETALIASIEGKRGTPRTRPPFPTTSGLWGKPTVINNVETMAAVALVMQKGPQKFSEVGSEDSKGTKTFALVGDVCHTGLVEVPLGTTLREVIYEIGGGIVNDKKFKAVQVGGPSGGCIPEEFLDTPIDYSSLNMAGAIMGSGGMVIMDEDSCMVDVAHYFLKFTQNESCGKCVPCRLGTKQMLDILTDIIEGKGKSEDVKLLTELSEGIKAGSLCGLGQGAPNPVLTTIRYFQDEYRAHIEEGICPALHCKELINYVVIDDKCQGCMLCLKSCPADAITGAKKEIHSINSEKCIRCGTCFDLCSGKYDAIKKANKA
;
A
#
# COMPACT_ATOMS: atom_id res chain seq x y z
N MET A 1 -4.97 2.12 38.04
CA MET A 1 -4.96 3.53 37.62
C MET A 1 -6.21 3.74 36.77
N ASN A 2 -6.96 4.83 36.95
CA ASN A 2 -8.14 5.06 36.08
C ASN A 2 -7.69 5.62 34.71
N PHE A 3 -8.55 5.52 33.70
CA PHE A 3 -8.23 5.96 32.33
C PHE A 3 -7.80 7.43 32.25
N LYS A 4 -8.45 8.33 33.00
CA LYS A 4 -8.13 9.77 32.98
C LYS A 4 -6.72 10.06 33.50
N ASP A 5 -6.27 9.33 34.51
CA ASP A 5 -4.91 9.47 35.04
C ASP A 5 -3.87 8.99 34.02
N MET A 6 -4.15 7.91 33.29
CA MET A 6 -3.28 7.43 32.20
C MET A 6 -3.13 8.47 31.10
N VAL A 7 -4.24 9.11 30.69
CA VAL A 7 -4.24 10.16 29.67
C VAL A 7 -3.43 11.37 30.13
N LYS A 8 -3.60 11.85 31.37
CA LYS A 8 -2.81 12.97 31.89
C LYS A 8 -1.31 12.70 31.92
N ILE A 9 -0.92 11.48 32.28
CA ILE A 9 0.50 11.07 32.23
C ILE A 9 0.99 11.08 30.78
N ALA A 10 0.20 10.51 29.87
CA ALA A 10 0.52 10.47 28.46
C ALA A 10 0.64 11.86 27.83
N GLU A 11 -0.28 12.79 28.14
CA GLU A 11 -0.25 14.19 27.70
C GLU A 11 1.00 14.91 28.21
N LYS A 12 1.39 14.65 29.46
CA LYS A 12 2.63 15.21 30.01
C LYS A 12 3.87 14.66 29.28
N ASP A 13 3.95 13.35 29.11
CA ASP A 13 5.09 12.70 28.43
C ASP A 13 5.18 13.14 26.97
N TRP A 14 4.04 13.23 26.28
CA TRP A 14 3.96 13.71 24.90
C TRP A 14 4.31 15.19 24.76
N GLY A 15 3.87 16.00 25.74
CA GLY A 15 4.21 17.41 25.81
C GLY A 15 5.72 17.65 25.92
N LEU A 16 6.49 16.70 26.47
CA LEU A 16 7.96 16.80 26.52
C LEU A 16 8.61 16.67 25.14
N VAL A 17 7.96 16.05 24.15
CA VAL A 17 8.50 15.95 22.78
C VAL A 17 8.42 17.30 22.07
N TYR A 18 7.28 17.99 22.16
CA TYR A 18 7.06 19.27 21.47
C TYR A 18 7.48 20.50 22.27
N ASN A 19 7.53 20.39 23.61
CA ASN A 19 7.96 21.46 24.51
C ASN A 19 9.26 21.10 25.24
N SER A 20 10.08 20.25 24.63
CA SER A 20 11.40 19.92 25.15
C SER A 20 12.23 21.19 25.32
N GLU A 21 13.13 21.21 26.31
CA GLU A 21 14.15 22.26 26.41
C GLU A 21 15.28 22.07 25.38
N LYS A 22 15.35 20.88 24.76
CA LYS A 22 16.36 20.47 23.79
C LYS A 22 15.72 20.14 22.45
N PRO A 23 16.38 20.37 21.31
CA PRO A 23 15.89 19.91 20.02
C PRO A 23 15.54 18.41 20.00
N VAL A 24 14.43 18.07 19.35
CA VAL A 24 14.02 16.68 19.11
C VAL A 24 13.94 16.45 17.60
N VAL A 25 14.58 15.39 17.13
CA VAL A 25 14.54 14.96 15.73
C VAL A 25 13.68 13.72 15.61
N LEU A 26 12.55 13.85 14.93
CA LEU A 26 11.74 12.71 14.52
C LEU A 26 12.32 12.13 13.23
N VAL A 27 12.64 10.84 13.21
CA VAL A 27 13.15 10.16 12.01
C VAL A 27 12.10 9.17 11.52
N GLY A 28 11.66 9.33 10.27
CA GLY A 28 10.74 8.41 9.60
C GLY A 28 11.40 7.04 9.41
N ALA A 29 11.10 6.09 10.30
CA ALA A 29 11.79 4.80 10.39
C ALA A 29 10.86 3.60 10.17
N ALA A 30 9.76 3.82 9.43
CA ALA A 30 9.00 2.73 8.82
C ALA A 30 9.80 2.06 7.69
N THR A 31 9.28 0.96 7.13
CA THR A 31 10.00 0.17 6.12
C THR A 31 10.48 1.00 4.93
N CYS A 32 9.71 1.98 4.45
CA CYS A 32 10.14 2.85 3.35
C CYS A 32 11.33 3.75 3.74
N GLY A 33 11.27 4.43 4.89
CA GLY A 33 12.36 5.26 5.39
C GLY A 33 13.62 4.46 5.64
N ASN A 34 13.51 3.30 6.30
CA ASN A 34 14.66 2.42 6.52
C ASN A 34 15.26 1.92 5.20
N SER A 35 14.43 1.62 4.20
CA SER A 35 14.91 1.20 2.87
C SER A 35 15.58 2.34 2.10
N ALA A 36 15.24 3.59 2.41
CA ALA A 36 15.82 4.78 1.80
C ALA A 36 17.08 5.30 2.52
N GLY A 37 17.39 4.78 3.72
CA GLY A 37 18.58 5.14 4.49
C GLY A 37 18.32 5.90 5.80
N ALA A 38 17.13 5.77 6.40
CA ALA A 38 16.78 6.48 7.63
C ALA A 38 17.66 6.11 8.83
N GLU A 39 18.17 4.87 8.91
CA GLU A 39 19.06 4.46 10.01
C GLU A 39 20.44 5.13 9.90
N GLU A 40 20.94 5.28 8.67
CA GLU A 40 22.18 5.98 8.37
C GLU A 40 22.05 7.48 8.69
N VAL A 41 20.90 8.08 8.39
CA VAL A 41 20.59 9.48 8.77
C VAL A 41 20.53 9.62 10.29
N ALA A 42 19.79 8.77 11.00
CA ALA A 42 19.71 8.82 12.46
C ALA A 42 21.09 8.65 13.10
N SER A 43 21.89 7.72 12.59
CA SER A 43 23.26 7.49 13.06
C SER A 43 24.15 8.70 12.81
N ALA A 44 24.02 9.36 11.65
CA ALA A 44 24.79 10.57 11.35
C ALA A 44 24.46 11.72 12.30
N ILE A 45 23.18 11.94 12.60
CA ILE A 45 22.74 12.97 13.56
C ILE A 45 23.28 12.65 14.96
N GLN A 46 23.16 11.39 15.40
CA GLN A 46 23.64 10.98 16.72
C GLN A 46 25.16 11.16 16.84
N SER A 47 25.93 10.63 15.89
CA SER A 47 27.40 10.74 15.92
C SER A 47 27.88 12.18 15.87
N GLU A 48 27.30 13.02 15.01
CA GLU A 48 27.68 14.43 14.91
C GLU A 48 27.34 15.20 16.20
N SER A 49 26.18 14.91 16.80
CA SER A 49 25.76 15.52 18.06
C SER A 49 26.69 15.11 19.21
N ASP A 50 27.03 13.82 19.31
CA ASP A 50 27.92 13.28 20.35
C ASP A 50 29.36 13.83 20.22
N GLU A 51 29.90 13.89 18.99
CA GLU A 51 31.26 14.38 18.73
C GLU A 51 31.42 15.89 19.08
N ASN A 52 30.36 16.67 18.91
CA ASN A 52 30.38 18.12 19.13
C ASN A 52 29.72 18.54 20.47
N ASN A 53 29.24 17.60 21.29
CA ASN A 53 28.50 17.86 22.54
C ASN A 53 27.23 18.71 22.34
N ILE A 54 26.54 18.51 21.22
CA ILE A 54 25.27 19.17 20.92
C ILE A 54 24.14 18.32 21.51
N GLU A 55 23.28 18.95 22.30
CA GLU A 55 22.16 18.24 22.93
C GLU A 55 21.01 18.07 21.94
N CYS A 56 20.69 16.82 21.58
CA CYS A 56 19.56 16.49 20.70
C CYS A 56 18.97 15.13 21.09
N GLU A 57 17.64 15.00 21.05
CA GLU A 57 16.95 13.72 21.20
C GLU A 57 16.50 13.18 19.84
N ILE A 58 16.64 11.88 19.60
CA ILE A 58 16.19 11.24 18.35
C ILE A 58 15.05 10.28 18.67
N VAL A 59 13.90 10.49 18.01
CA VAL A 59 12.71 9.65 18.14
C VAL A 59 12.38 9.02 16.79
N LYS A 60 12.27 7.70 16.74
CA LYS A 60 11.86 6.98 15.53
C LYS A 60 10.34 7.02 15.41
N VAL A 61 9.83 7.54 14.30
CA VAL A 61 8.40 7.65 14.01
C VAL A 61 8.01 6.82 12.79
N GLY A 62 6.71 6.66 12.57
CA GLY A 62 6.17 5.98 11.38
C GLY A 62 6.40 6.73 10.07
N CYS A 63 5.80 6.24 8.98
CA CYS A 63 5.82 6.94 7.69
C CYS A 63 4.68 7.96 7.63
N ILE A 64 4.96 9.20 7.20
CA ILE A 64 3.90 10.20 6.94
C ILE A 64 3.17 9.96 5.61
N GLY A 65 3.70 9.12 4.72
CA GLY A 65 3.11 8.76 3.43
C GLY A 65 3.78 9.42 2.22
N LEU A 66 4.77 10.29 2.43
CA LEU A 66 5.56 10.92 1.38
C LEU A 66 6.76 10.05 0.99
N CYS A 67 6.51 8.84 0.50
CA CYS A 67 7.58 7.87 0.24
C CYS A 67 8.61 8.37 -0.79
N TYR A 68 8.21 9.22 -1.74
CA TYR A 68 9.13 9.86 -2.70
C TYR A 68 10.15 10.82 -2.06
N ALA A 69 9.92 11.23 -0.80
CA ALA A 69 10.76 12.17 -0.07
C ALA A 69 11.52 11.51 1.09
N GLU A 70 11.53 10.18 1.18
CA GLU A 70 12.31 9.45 2.18
C GLU A 70 13.82 9.42 1.80
N PRO A 71 14.76 9.44 2.77
CA PRO A 71 14.54 9.55 4.21
C PRO A 71 14.02 10.92 4.63
N LEU A 72 12.94 10.91 5.43
CA LEU A 72 12.30 12.10 5.96
C LEU A 72 12.59 12.26 7.46
N ILE A 73 12.95 13.47 7.88
CA ILE A 73 13.08 13.84 9.30
C ILE A 73 12.23 15.07 9.62
N THR A 74 11.91 15.24 10.90
CA THR A 74 11.29 16.46 11.44
C THR A 74 12.16 16.99 12.56
N ILE A 75 12.57 18.25 12.49
CA ILE A 75 13.33 18.90 13.58
C ILE A 75 12.36 19.78 14.36
N ILE A 76 12.16 19.43 15.64
CA ILE A 76 11.40 20.22 16.62
C ILE A 76 12.42 20.99 17.44
N LYS A 77 12.54 22.29 17.17
CA LYS A 77 13.43 23.19 17.92
C LYS A 77 12.63 24.07 18.88
N PRO A 78 13.03 24.22 20.15
CA PRO A 78 12.30 25.04 21.11
C PRO A 78 12.09 26.47 20.60
N GLY A 79 10.85 26.97 20.69
CA GLY A 79 10.48 28.33 20.24
C GLY A 79 10.20 28.46 18.74
N ASN A 80 10.44 27.42 17.94
CA ASN A 80 10.17 27.41 16.50
C ASN A 80 9.12 26.34 16.14
N PRO A 81 8.36 26.50 15.04
CA PRO A 81 7.52 25.42 14.54
C PRO A 81 8.39 24.23 14.06
N PRO A 82 7.94 22.98 14.26
CA PRO A 82 8.57 21.80 13.66
C PRO A 82 8.77 21.95 12.15
N ILE A 83 9.95 21.57 11.65
CA ILE A 83 10.28 21.63 10.21
C ILE A 83 10.52 20.21 9.67
N PHE A 84 9.86 19.87 8.57
CA PHE A 84 10.05 18.62 7.85
C PHE A 84 11.11 18.78 6.76
N TYR A 85 12.01 17.82 6.67
CA TYR A 85 13.05 17.74 5.64
C TYR A 85 12.93 16.40 4.92
N GLY A 86 12.96 16.45 3.59
CA GLY A 86 12.89 15.27 2.73
C GLY A 86 14.20 14.99 2.00
N ASN A 87 14.35 13.77 1.48
CA ASN A 87 15.54 13.31 0.76
C ASN A 87 16.84 13.55 1.54
N VAL A 88 16.77 13.39 2.87
CA VAL A 88 17.88 13.71 3.75
C VAL A 88 18.98 12.67 3.59
N THR A 89 20.17 13.14 3.24
CA THR A 89 21.38 12.31 3.18
C THR A 89 22.14 12.40 4.50
N PRO A 90 23.02 11.44 4.83
CA PRO A 90 23.90 11.55 5.99
C PRO A 90 24.73 12.84 6.02
N GLN A 91 25.08 13.39 4.85
CA GLN A 91 25.81 14.65 4.77
C GLN A 91 24.94 15.85 5.16
N LEU A 92 23.73 15.94 4.58
CA LEU A 92 22.78 17.01 4.93
C LEU A 92 22.36 16.91 6.41
N ALA A 93 22.23 15.69 6.94
CA ALA A 93 21.90 15.46 8.34
C ALA A 93 22.95 16.07 9.30
N ARG A 94 24.24 15.92 8.99
CA ARG A 94 25.33 16.58 9.76
C ARG A 94 25.28 18.09 9.62
N GLU A 95 24.99 18.58 8.42
CA GLU A 95 24.87 20.02 8.19
C GLU A 95 23.72 20.63 9.00
N LEU A 96 22.56 19.96 9.04
CA LEU A 96 21.41 20.38 9.86
C LEU A 96 21.72 20.39 11.37
N VAL A 97 22.59 19.49 11.85
CA VAL A 97 23.05 19.49 13.25
C VAL A 97 23.72 20.82 13.60
N HIS A 98 24.64 21.28 12.76
CA HIS A 98 25.36 22.55 12.99
C HIS A 98 24.52 23.78 12.64
N SER A 99 23.87 23.78 11.49
CA SER A 99 23.16 24.96 10.97
C SER A 99 21.88 25.28 11.73
N TYR A 100 21.10 24.26 12.14
CA TYR A 100 19.77 24.46 12.72
C TYR A 100 19.56 23.89 14.12
N ILE A 101 20.08 22.69 14.41
CA ILE A 101 19.90 22.07 15.74
C ILE A 101 20.70 22.89 16.79
N GLU A 102 21.96 23.18 16.50
CA GLU A 102 22.79 24.10 17.30
C GLU A 102 22.63 25.57 16.85
N GLY A 103 22.71 25.82 15.54
CA GLY A 103 22.60 27.15 14.94
C GLY A 103 21.15 27.61 14.72
N GLU A 104 20.94 28.73 14.00
CA GLU A 104 19.60 29.30 13.74
C GLU A 104 19.15 29.22 12.28
N ASP A 105 19.98 28.68 11.38
CA ASP A 105 19.70 28.59 9.96
C ASP A 105 18.99 27.26 9.63
N PRO A 106 17.70 27.28 9.27
CA PRO A 106 16.95 26.07 8.99
C PRO A 106 17.31 25.42 7.65
N LEU A 107 18.15 26.03 6.81
CA LEU A 107 18.39 25.57 5.43
C LEU A 107 17.07 25.39 4.68
N ALA A 108 16.32 26.50 4.53
CA ALA A 108 14.95 26.52 4.02
C ALA A 108 14.80 25.85 2.65
N GLU A 109 15.84 25.85 1.82
CA GLU A 109 15.87 25.18 0.51
C GLU A 109 15.72 23.65 0.57
N HIS A 110 16.01 23.04 1.72
CA HIS A 110 15.88 21.61 1.96
C HIS A 110 14.59 21.24 2.71
N ALA A 111 13.85 22.24 3.21
CA ALA A 111 12.63 22.03 3.97
C ALA A 111 11.44 21.72 3.04
N LEU A 112 10.63 20.73 3.43
CA LEU A 112 9.36 20.43 2.79
C LEU A 112 8.25 21.35 3.30
N GLY A 113 8.25 21.64 4.60
CA GLY A 113 7.24 22.47 5.24
C GLY A 113 7.33 22.48 6.76
N THR A 114 6.61 23.41 7.37
CA THR A 114 6.44 23.52 8.82
C THR A 114 5.12 22.91 9.29
N LEU A 115 5.03 22.52 10.56
CA LEU A 115 3.80 22.03 11.17
C LEU A 115 3.40 22.88 12.38
N GLY A 116 2.12 23.21 12.48
CA GLY A 116 1.56 23.90 13.64
C GLY A 116 1.56 25.43 13.50
N GLU A 117 1.41 26.12 14.63
CA GLU A 117 1.36 27.59 14.64
C GLU A 117 2.77 28.18 14.61
N GLY A 118 3.03 29.04 13.63
CA GLY A 118 4.33 29.68 13.43
C GLY A 118 4.57 29.93 11.94
N LYS A 119 5.52 30.81 11.63
CA LYS A 119 6.02 30.99 10.27
C LYS A 119 7.52 31.13 10.32
N ILE A 120 8.19 30.39 9.46
CA ILE A 120 9.59 30.58 9.15
C ILE A 120 9.63 31.09 7.72
N ASP A 121 10.40 32.15 7.47
CA ASP A 121 10.50 32.73 6.14
C ASP A 121 10.94 31.66 5.14
N GLU A 122 10.33 31.69 3.95
CA GLU A 122 10.62 30.78 2.83
C GLU A 122 10.18 29.31 3.03
N ILE A 123 9.63 28.93 4.19
CA ILE A 123 9.11 27.58 4.44
C ILE A 123 7.58 27.62 4.60
N GLN A 124 6.86 26.93 3.71
CA GLN A 124 5.40 26.83 3.74
C GLN A 124 4.89 25.86 4.82
N ASP A 125 3.57 25.79 5.03
CA ASP A 125 2.94 24.75 5.86
C ASP A 125 3.00 23.40 5.11
N ILE A 126 3.37 22.32 5.80
CA ILE A 126 3.44 20.99 5.22
C ILE A 126 2.10 20.52 4.64
N TRP A 127 0.97 20.92 5.23
CA TRP A 127 -0.36 20.57 4.76
C TRP A 127 -0.80 21.38 3.53
N GLU A 128 -0.08 22.44 3.17
CA GLU A 128 -0.30 23.18 1.94
C GLU A 128 0.45 22.59 0.73
N LEU A 129 1.31 21.60 0.95
CA LEU A 129 1.97 20.87 -0.14
C LEU A 129 0.93 20.26 -1.10
N PRO A 130 1.14 20.34 -2.43
CA PRO A 130 0.20 19.79 -3.41
C PRO A 130 -0.17 18.31 -3.17
N VAL A 131 0.77 17.52 -2.68
CA VAL A 131 0.56 16.10 -2.36
C VAL A 131 -0.24 15.86 -1.07
N LEU A 132 -0.26 16.80 -0.11
CA LEU A 132 -0.96 16.63 1.17
C LEU A 132 -2.28 17.41 1.25
N LYS A 133 -2.35 18.59 0.64
CA LYS A 133 -3.50 19.49 0.70
C LYS A 133 -4.83 18.85 0.28
N PRO A 134 -4.90 18.03 -0.78
CA PRO A 134 -6.16 17.40 -1.18
C PRO A 134 -6.55 16.20 -0.30
N GLN A 135 -5.64 15.72 0.55
CA GLN A 135 -5.88 14.55 1.39
C GLN A 135 -6.75 14.88 2.60
N VAL A 136 -7.56 13.92 3.02
CA VAL A 136 -8.33 13.99 4.27
C VAL A 136 -7.86 12.89 5.20
N ARG A 137 -6.86 13.20 6.02
CA ARG A 137 -6.20 12.21 6.89
C ARG A 137 -7.04 11.88 8.11
N ARG A 138 -7.64 10.68 8.13
CA ARG A 138 -8.47 10.16 9.21
C ARG A 138 -7.86 8.90 9.78
N ILE A 139 -7.60 7.93 8.91
CA ILE A 139 -6.92 6.69 9.27
C ILE A 139 -5.43 6.97 9.49
N LEU A 140 -4.81 7.82 8.65
CA LEU A 140 -3.39 8.16 8.71
C LEU A 140 -3.07 9.36 9.62
N ARG A 141 -4.00 9.77 10.49
CA ARG A 141 -3.92 11.00 11.29
C ARG A 141 -2.68 11.09 12.20
N ASN A 142 -2.17 9.94 12.66
CA ASN A 142 -1.00 9.88 13.54
C ASN A 142 0.29 9.44 12.81
N CYS A 143 0.16 8.93 11.59
CA CYS A 143 1.29 8.33 10.88
C CYS A 143 2.35 9.39 10.55
N GLY A 144 3.60 9.10 10.91
CA GLY A 144 4.73 10.03 10.78
C GLY A 144 4.85 11.07 11.89
N LEU A 145 3.90 11.11 12.82
CA LEU A 145 3.90 12.10 13.90
C LEU A 145 4.19 11.46 15.27
N ILE A 146 3.78 10.21 15.48
CA ILE A 146 3.97 9.49 16.75
C ILE A 146 5.06 8.41 16.66
N ASP A 147 5.61 8.05 17.82
CA ASP A 147 6.42 6.84 17.96
C ASP A 147 5.47 5.64 18.09
N PRO A 148 5.44 4.72 17.10
CA PRO A 148 4.56 3.55 17.12
C PRO A 148 4.87 2.58 18.27
N ASN A 149 6.04 2.71 18.89
CA ASN A 149 6.51 1.87 19.99
C ASN A 149 6.24 2.49 21.37
N ASN A 150 5.57 3.65 21.43
CA ASN A 150 5.22 4.33 22.67
C ASN A 150 3.70 4.58 22.76
N ILE A 151 3.02 3.72 23.53
CA ILE A 151 1.57 3.83 23.78
C ILE A 151 1.12 5.20 24.34
N ASN A 152 2.00 5.94 25.02
CA ASN A 152 1.66 7.27 25.53
C ASN A 152 1.44 8.28 24.41
N HIS A 153 2.15 8.17 23.28
CA HIS A 153 1.93 9.08 22.16
C HIS A 153 0.52 8.89 21.59
N TYR A 154 0.06 7.64 21.46
CA TYR A 154 -1.32 7.36 21.01
C TYR A 154 -2.36 7.83 22.04
N LEU A 155 -2.17 7.56 23.33
CA LEU A 155 -3.06 8.01 24.42
C LEU A 155 -3.22 9.54 24.47
N ALA A 156 -2.10 10.27 24.37
CA ALA A 156 -2.10 11.73 24.38
C ALA A 156 -2.88 12.34 23.21
N ASN A 157 -2.94 11.62 22.08
CA ASN A 157 -3.68 12.02 20.88
C ASN A 157 -5.12 11.47 20.85
N GLY A 158 -5.68 11.14 22.02
CA GLY A 158 -7.07 10.68 22.18
C GLY A 158 -7.27 9.18 21.98
N GLY A 159 -6.19 8.41 21.83
CA GLY A 159 -6.22 6.96 21.75
C GLY A 159 -6.91 6.30 22.94
N TYR A 160 -7.58 5.18 22.69
CA TYR A 160 -8.38 4.40 23.66
C TYR A 160 -9.56 5.11 24.29
N SER A 161 -9.81 6.39 23.97
CA SER A 161 -11.04 7.07 24.41
C SER A 161 -12.29 6.42 23.81
N GLY A 162 -12.21 5.95 22.56
CA GLY A 162 -13.28 5.21 21.91
C GLY A 162 -13.56 3.87 22.59
N LEU A 163 -12.51 3.12 22.95
CA LEU A 163 -12.63 1.88 23.72
C LEU A 163 -13.25 2.12 25.10
N ASN A 164 -12.75 3.12 25.84
CA ASN A 164 -13.26 3.47 27.16
C ASN A 164 -14.74 3.87 27.14
N GLU A 165 -15.22 4.51 26.07
CA GLU A 165 -16.64 4.79 25.89
C GLU A 165 -17.42 3.55 25.43
N ALA A 166 -16.88 2.74 24.52
CA ALA A 166 -17.52 1.52 24.04
C ALA A 166 -17.89 0.56 25.18
N LEU A 167 -16.96 0.36 26.13
CA LEU A 167 -17.14 -0.52 27.28
C LEU A 167 -18.19 -0.04 28.31
N LYS A 168 -18.69 1.20 28.18
CA LYS A 168 -19.76 1.76 29.03
C LYS A 168 -21.14 1.66 28.38
N MET A 169 -21.19 1.18 27.14
CA MET A 169 -22.42 1.07 26.34
C MET A 169 -22.74 -0.40 26.13
N GLU A 170 -24.01 -0.74 25.96
CA GLU A 170 -24.38 -2.08 25.52
C GLU A 170 -23.75 -2.38 24.14
N PRO A 171 -23.27 -3.61 23.89
CA PRO A 171 -22.60 -3.94 22.62
C PRO A 171 -23.44 -3.64 21.36
N ASP A 172 -24.77 -3.78 21.43
CA ASP A 172 -25.67 -3.45 20.31
C ASP A 172 -25.61 -1.96 19.95
N LYS A 173 -25.36 -1.08 20.94
CA LYS A 173 -25.16 0.36 20.70
C LYS A 173 -23.82 0.66 20.05
N VAL A 174 -22.81 -0.17 20.27
CA VAL A 174 -21.54 -0.08 19.54
C VAL A 174 -21.77 -0.44 18.05
N ILE A 175 -22.51 -1.51 17.78
CA ILE A 175 -22.88 -1.90 16.40
C ILE A 175 -23.72 -0.79 15.74
N GLU A 176 -24.67 -0.21 16.45
CA GLU A 176 -25.50 0.91 15.95
C GLU A 176 -24.65 2.13 15.56
N ARG A 177 -23.67 2.52 16.38
CA ARG A 177 -22.73 3.60 16.00
C ARG A 177 -21.92 3.26 14.76
N VAL A 178 -21.44 2.03 14.61
CA VAL A 178 -20.75 1.61 13.38
C VAL A 178 -21.70 1.64 12.18
N LYS A 179 -22.97 1.29 12.37
CA LYS A 179 -24.01 1.40 11.34
C LYS A 179 -24.23 2.85 10.90
N GLU A 180 -24.40 3.77 11.85
CA GLU A 180 -24.58 5.20 11.60
C GLU A 180 -23.39 5.82 10.83
N SER A 181 -22.17 5.32 11.05
CA SER A 181 -20.99 5.80 10.33
C SER A 181 -21.00 5.45 8.83
N GLY A 182 -21.77 4.44 8.43
CA GLY A 182 -21.74 3.91 7.06
C GLY A 182 -20.44 3.17 6.71
N LEU A 183 -19.65 2.73 7.70
CA LEU A 183 -18.39 2.02 7.48
C LEU A 183 -18.60 0.71 6.69
N ARG A 184 -17.87 0.60 5.57
CA ARG A 184 -17.78 -0.59 4.73
C ARG A 184 -16.39 -1.21 4.87
N GLY A 185 -16.29 -2.52 4.75
CA GLY A 185 -15.03 -3.25 4.85
C GLY A 185 -14.00 -2.77 3.82
N ARG A 186 -12.80 -2.45 4.30
CA ARG A 186 -11.70 -1.87 3.51
C ARG A 186 -10.77 -2.88 2.83
N GLY A 187 -11.01 -4.18 3.03
CA GLY A 187 -10.27 -5.26 2.35
C GLY A 187 -10.72 -5.58 0.91
N GLY A 188 -11.44 -4.68 0.24
CA GLY A 188 -11.84 -4.85 -1.17
C GLY A 188 -13.33 -4.97 -1.44
N ALA A 189 -14.04 -5.91 -0.81
CA ALA A 189 -15.44 -6.20 -1.16
C ALA A 189 -16.46 -5.13 -0.71
N GLY A 190 -16.10 -4.26 0.24
CA GLY A 190 -17.00 -3.20 0.71
C GLY A 190 -18.27 -3.70 1.41
N PHE A 191 -18.23 -4.84 2.09
CA PHE A 191 -19.40 -5.32 2.85
C PHE A 191 -19.65 -4.42 4.09
N PRO A 192 -20.91 -4.06 4.43
CA PRO A 192 -21.19 -3.23 5.61
C PRO A 192 -20.67 -3.87 6.91
N THR A 193 -19.79 -3.16 7.63
CA THR A 193 -19.10 -3.73 8.79
C THR A 193 -20.07 -4.07 9.92
N TRP A 194 -21.02 -3.17 10.21
CA TRP A 194 -22.04 -3.38 11.24
C TRP A 194 -22.89 -4.62 10.99
N MET A 195 -23.22 -4.91 9.72
CA MET A 195 -24.04 -6.06 9.35
C MET A 195 -23.27 -7.35 9.58
N LYS A 196 -21.97 -7.38 9.25
CA LYS A 196 -21.10 -8.54 9.52
C LYS A 196 -21.02 -8.82 11.02
N TRP A 197 -20.95 -7.77 11.84
CA TRP A 197 -20.92 -7.89 13.30
C TRP A 197 -22.25 -8.37 13.86
N GLN A 198 -23.37 -7.81 13.39
CA GLN A 198 -24.71 -8.23 13.79
C GLN A 198 -24.93 -9.72 13.49
N LEU A 199 -24.59 -10.16 12.28
CA LEU A 199 -24.71 -11.57 11.89
C LEU A 199 -23.93 -12.51 12.81
N CYS A 200 -22.72 -12.15 13.24
CA CYS A 200 -21.95 -12.97 14.19
C CYS A 200 -22.51 -12.88 15.61
N ARG A 201 -22.98 -11.70 16.03
CA ARG A 201 -23.53 -11.46 17.36
C ARG A 201 -24.84 -12.22 17.58
N ASP A 202 -25.69 -12.32 16.56
CA ASP A 202 -26.97 -13.00 16.63
C ASP A 202 -26.83 -14.53 16.69
N GLU A 203 -25.68 -15.08 16.30
CA GLU A 203 -25.43 -16.51 16.37
C GLU A 203 -25.20 -16.96 17.81
N GLU A 204 -26.01 -17.93 18.27
CA GLU A 204 -25.88 -18.51 19.60
C GLU A 204 -24.63 -19.39 19.69
N SER A 205 -23.64 -18.96 20.47
CA SER A 205 -22.44 -19.73 20.71
C SER A 205 -21.75 -19.33 22.00
N GLU A 206 -21.19 -20.32 22.71
CA GLU A 206 -20.39 -20.10 23.93
C GLU A 206 -19.07 -19.37 23.63
N LYS A 207 -18.55 -19.52 22.40
CA LYS A 207 -17.30 -18.90 21.95
C LYS A 207 -17.49 -18.23 20.60
N LYS A 208 -16.93 -17.04 20.46
CA LYS A 208 -16.85 -16.29 19.20
C LYS A 208 -15.43 -15.79 19.00
N TYR A 209 -15.06 -15.60 17.74
CA TYR A 209 -13.72 -15.17 17.38
C TYR A 209 -13.73 -13.90 16.55
N LEU A 210 -12.70 -13.09 16.74
CA LEU A 210 -12.37 -11.98 15.86
C LEU A 210 -11.04 -12.25 15.17
N ILE A 211 -10.97 -11.99 13.88
CA ILE A 211 -9.72 -12.05 13.11
C ILE A 211 -9.51 -10.71 12.43
N CYS A 212 -8.37 -10.08 12.70
CA CYS A 212 -7.84 -8.99 11.90
C CYS A 212 -6.99 -9.57 10.76
N ASN A 213 -7.42 -9.36 9.52
CA ASN A 213 -6.71 -9.79 8.32
C ASN A 213 -5.69 -8.71 7.91
N ALA A 214 -4.41 -9.01 8.14
CA ALA A 214 -3.25 -8.23 7.76
C ALA A 214 -2.39 -8.95 6.68
N ASP A 215 -3.01 -9.83 5.88
CA ASP A 215 -2.38 -10.47 4.72
C ASP A 215 -2.52 -9.61 3.46
N GLU A 216 -1.82 -8.47 3.47
CA GLU A 216 -1.79 -7.53 2.34
C GLU A 216 -0.82 -8.03 1.27
N GLY A 217 -1.26 -9.01 0.48
CA GLY A 217 -0.44 -9.67 -0.54
C GLY A 217 -0.43 -9.01 -1.91
N ASP A 218 -1.27 -8.00 -2.16
CA ASP A 218 -1.40 -7.36 -3.48
C ASP A 218 -0.09 -6.65 -3.90
N PRO A 219 0.42 -6.84 -5.14
CA PRO A 219 1.55 -6.06 -5.63
C PRO A 219 1.22 -4.56 -5.63
N GLY A 220 2.16 -3.74 -5.14
CA GLY A 220 1.98 -2.28 -5.03
C GLY A 220 1.16 -1.82 -3.82
N ALA A 221 0.61 -2.74 -3.01
CA ALA A 221 -0.15 -2.41 -1.80
C ALA A 221 0.75 -2.46 -0.56
N PHE A 222 0.70 -1.40 0.25
CA PHE A 222 1.40 -1.32 1.54
C PHE A 222 0.65 -0.48 2.59
N MET A 223 -0.65 -0.22 2.40
CA MET A 223 -1.45 0.63 3.29
C MET A 223 -1.57 0.01 4.69
N ASN A 224 -1.89 -1.29 4.77
CA ASN A 224 -1.97 -1.99 6.05
C ASN A 224 -0.60 -2.07 6.71
N ARG A 225 0.47 -2.37 5.93
CA ARG A 225 1.84 -2.34 6.45
C ARG A 225 2.18 -1.00 7.11
N SER A 226 2.00 0.09 6.37
CA SER A 226 2.33 1.43 6.85
C SER A 226 1.53 1.77 8.10
N LEU A 227 0.25 1.40 8.18
CA LEU A 227 -0.57 1.64 9.35
C LEU A 227 -0.12 0.82 10.57
N LEU A 228 0.21 -0.47 10.41
CA LEU A 228 0.69 -1.31 11.50
C LEU A 228 2.09 -0.89 11.99
N GLU A 229 2.93 -0.36 11.09
CA GLU A 229 4.25 0.15 11.44
C GLU A 229 4.20 1.54 12.07
N SER A 230 3.18 2.36 11.77
CA SER A 230 3.13 3.78 12.15
C SER A 230 2.13 4.11 13.26
N ASP A 231 1.00 3.41 13.32
CA ASP A 231 -0.04 3.60 14.34
C ASP A 231 -0.73 2.26 14.68
N PRO A 232 0.01 1.29 15.24
CA PRO A 232 -0.52 -0.04 15.57
C PRO A 232 -1.68 0.03 16.57
N HIS A 233 -1.64 0.98 17.50
CA HIS A 233 -2.63 1.10 18.56
C HIS A 233 -4.01 1.52 18.03
N SER A 234 -4.09 2.27 16.93
CA SER A 234 -5.37 2.54 16.27
C SER A 234 -6.07 1.28 15.77
N VAL A 235 -5.30 0.32 15.24
CA VAL A 235 -5.80 -0.96 14.77
C VAL A 235 -6.21 -1.83 15.96
N LEU A 236 -5.36 -1.91 16.99
CA LEU A 236 -5.60 -2.72 18.18
C LEU A 236 -6.80 -2.23 19.00
N GLU A 237 -6.99 -0.91 19.13
CA GLU A 237 -8.18 -0.35 19.77
C GLU A 237 -9.46 -0.78 19.04
N GLY A 238 -9.48 -0.68 17.71
CA GLY A 238 -10.59 -1.13 16.89
C GLY A 238 -10.89 -2.62 17.03
N ILE A 239 -9.85 -3.44 17.16
CA ILE A 239 -9.95 -4.88 17.42
C ILE A 239 -10.67 -5.16 18.73
N VAL A 240 -10.27 -4.51 19.84
CA VAL A 240 -10.91 -4.74 21.15
C VAL A 240 -12.37 -4.25 21.15
N ILE A 241 -12.65 -3.10 20.51
CA ILE A 241 -14.02 -2.59 20.35
C ILE A 241 -14.89 -3.59 19.57
N ALA A 242 -14.36 -4.12 18.46
CA ALA A 242 -15.08 -5.09 17.64
C ALA A 242 -15.34 -6.39 18.41
N ALA A 243 -14.35 -6.88 19.16
CA ALA A 243 -14.48 -8.07 19.99
C ALA A 243 -15.56 -7.89 21.06
N TYR A 244 -15.57 -6.75 21.75
CA TYR A 244 -16.63 -6.41 22.70
C TYR A 244 -18.01 -6.38 22.05
N ALA A 245 -18.13 -5.71 20.89
CA ALA A 245 -19.38 -5.59 20.15
C ALA A 245 -19.98 -6.95 19.78
N ILE A 246 -19.15 -7.90 19.34
CA ILE A 246 -19.62 -9.23 18.91
C ILE A 246 -19.70 -10.25 20.06
N GLY A 247 -19.10 -9.95 21.22
CA GLY A 247 -18.99 -10.88 22.35
C GLY A 247 -17.93 -11.96 22.16
N ALA A 248 -16.80 -11.63 21.52
CA ALA A 248 -15.67 -12.54 21.37
C ALA A 248 -14.67 -12.37 22.52
N GLN A 249 -14.18 -13.47 23.07
CA GLN A 249 -13.16 -13.49 24.14
C GLN A 249 -11.75 -13.79 23.63
N GLU A 250 -11.63 -14.24 22.39
CA GLU A 250 -10.37 -14.62 21.75
C GLU A 250 -10.32 -14.03 20.33
N GLY A 251 -9.15 -13.52 19.93
CA GLY A 251 -8.94 -13.03 18.59
C GLY A 251 -7.53 -13.22 18.06
N TYR A 252 -7.40 -13.05 16.75
CA TYR A 252 -6.16 -13.26 16.02
C TYR A 252 -5.85 -12.10 15.08
N ILE A 253 -4.59 -11.67 15.03
CA ILE A 253 -4.07 -10.88 13.91
C ILE A 253 -3.34 -11.85 12.99
N TYR A 254 -3.87 -12.08 11.80
CA TYR A 254 -3.16 -12.85 10.78
C TYR A 254 -2.29 -11.89 9.97
N CYS A 255 -0.99 -11.86 10.26
CA CYS A 255 -0.04 -10.95 9.64
C CYS A 255 0.97 -11.73 8.81
N ARG A 256 1.19 -11.30 7.58
CA ARG A 256 2.13 -11.94 6.66
C ARG A 256 3.58 -11.89 7.17
N ALA A 257 4.36 -12.94 6.90
CA ALA A 257 5.76 -13.03 7.33
C ALA A 257 6.67 -12.01 6.64
N GLU A 258 6.28 -11.49 5.48
CA GLU A 258 7.04 -10.48 4.75
C GLU A 258 6.98 -9.08 5.39
N TYR A 259 6.24 -8.90 6.50
CA TYR A 259 6.20 -7.66 7.29
C TYR A 259 6.91 -7.80 8.65
N PRO A 260 8.23 -8.01 8.69
CA PRO A 260 8.95 -8.24 9.95
C PRO A 260 8.90 -7.04 10.90
N LEU A 261 8.92 -5.81 10.37
CA LEU A 261 8.82 -4.60 11.19
C LEU A 261 7.43 -4.46 11.81
N ALA A 262 6.36 -4.62 11.02
CA ALA A 262 4.99 -4.61 11.54
C ALA A 262 4.79 -5.68 12.63
N LEU A 263 5.31 -6.91 12.44
CA LEU A 263 5.25 -7.97 13.44
C LEU A 263 5.95 -7.58 14.75
N LYS A 264 7.14 -6.97 14.67
CA LYS A 264 7.88 -6.46 15.84
C LYS A 264 7.07 -5.38 16.56
N THR A 265 6.58 -4.39 15.82
CA THR A 265 5.79 -3.27 16.35
C THR A 265 4.50 -3.76 17.01
N LEU A 266 3.78 -4.69 16.39
CA LEU A 266 2.56 -5.28 16.97
C LEU A 266 2.82 -6.04 18.27
N LYS A 267 3.87 -6.87 18.33
CA LYS A 267 4.24 -7.59 19.56
C LYS A 267 4.51 -6.63 20.71
N GLN A 268 5.20 -5.52 20.43
CA GLN A 268 5.45 -4.48 21.42
C GLN A 268 4.16 -3.76 21.84
N ALA A 269 3.33 -3.35 20.89
CA ALA A 269 2.07 -2.64 21.15
C ALA A 269 1.08 -3.51 21.97
N ILE A 270 0.97 -4.80 21.67
CA ILE A 270 0.15 -5.75 22.46
C ILE A 270 0.67 -5.85 23.89
N SER A 271 1.98 -6.00 24.09
CA SER A 271 2.57 -6.04 25.44
C SER A 271 2.30 -4.75 26.24
N GLN A 272 2.28 -3.60 25.57
CA GLN A 272 1.92 -2.33 26.21
C GLN A 272 0.45 -2.26 26.60
N MET A 273 -0.46 -2.79 25.78
CA MET A 273 -1.89 -2.88 26.10
C MET A 273 -2.15 -3.76 27.32
N GLU A 274 -1.53 -4.93 27.38
CA GLU A 274 -1.64 -5.84 28.54
C GLU A 274 -1.17 -5.14 29.82
N LYS A 275 0.00 -4.50 29.79
CA LYS A 275 0.57 -3.78 30.94
C LYS A 275 -0.31 -2.62 31.43
N LYS A 276 -1.05 -1.97 30.52
CA LYS A 276 -1.93 -0.84 30.84
C LYS A 276 -3.39 -1.24 31.09
N GLY A 277 -3.75 -2.52 30.94
CA GLY A 277 -5.12 -3.01 31.15
C GLY A 277 -6.09 -2.66 30.02
N PHE A 278 -5.58 -2.49 28.79
CA PHE A 278 -6.39 -2.36 27.56
C PHE A 278 -6.63 -3.69 26.84
N LEU A 279 -5.99 -4.77 27.30
CA LEU A 279 -6.12 -6.14 26.78
C LEU A 279 -5.95 -7.14 27.94
N GLY A 280 -6.50 -8.34 27.81
CA GLY A 280 -6.45 -9.38 28.83
C GLY A 280 -7.74 -9.44 29.65
N GLU A 281 -7.60 -9.69 30.95
CA GLU A 281 -8.73 -9.82 31.87
C GLU A 281 -9.23 -8.45 32.37
N ASN A 282 -10.56 -8.34 32.50
CA ASN A 282 -11.29 -7.22 33.07
C ASN A 282 -10.83 -5.86 32.52
N ILE A 283 -10.86 -5.74 31.19
CA ILE A 283 -10.32 -4.58 30.46
C ILE A 283 -10.97 -3.29 30.99
N LEU A 284 -10.13 -2.36 31.45
CA LEU A 284 -10.55 -1.10 32.09
C LEU A 284 -11.58 -1.25 33.23
N GLY A 285 -11.66 -2.41 33.88
CA GLY A 285 -12.63 -2.68 34.95
C GLY A 285 -14.06 -2.91 34.46
N SER A 286 -14.25 -3.22 33.17
CA SER A 286 -15.56 -3.39 32.54
C SER A 286 -16.22 -4.75 32.78
N GLY A 287 -15.47 -5.75 33.26
CA GLY A 287 -15.89 -7.15 33.31
C GLY A 287 -15.78 -7.90 31.98
N PHE A 288 -15.26 -7.26 30.92
CA PHE A 288 -14.99 -7.89 29.64
C PHE A 288 -13.53 -8.36 29.55
N ASP A 289 -13.35 -9.61 29.11
CA ASP A 289 -12.05 -10.24 28.90
C ASP A 289 -11.81 -10.45 27.40
N PHE A 290 -10.60 -10.17 26.93
CA PHE A 290 -10.24 -10.43 25.54
C PHE A 290 -8.74 -10.74 25.39
N ASN A 291 -8.44 -11.89 24.78
CA ASN A 291 -7.08 -12.33 24.45
C ASN A 291 -6.83 -12.18 22.96
N LEU A 292 -5.65 -11.68 22.60
CA LEU A 292 -5.27 -11.43 21.21
C LEU A 292 -3.92 -12.06 20.90
N GLU A 293 -3.87 -12.89 19.86
CA GLU A 293 -2.63 -13.53 19.41
C GLU A 293 -2.26 -13.11 17.99
N ILE A 294 -0.96 -13.08 17.69
CA ILE A 294 -0.47 -12.87 16.33
C ILE A 294 -0.22 -14.24 15.69
N LYS A 295 -0.87 -14.49 14.55
CA LYS A 295 -0.56 -15.61 13.67
C LYS A 295 0.27 -15.11 12.49
N GLU A 296 1.52 -15.55 12.44
CA GLU A 296 2.41 -15.27 11.31
C GLU A 296 2.01 -16.13 10.11
N GLY A 297 1.81 -15.49 8.96
CA GLY A 297 1.53 -16.15 7.69
C GLY A 297 2.75 -16.90 7.13
N ALA A 298 2.54 -17.71 6.09
CA ALA A 298 3.60 -18.54 5.49
C ALA A 298 3.85 -18.24 4.01
N GLY A 299 3.60 -16.98 3.59
CA GLY A 299 3.89 -16.50 2.23
C GLY A 299 2.95 -17.04 1.14
N ALA A 300 1.65 -17.11 1.42
CA ALA A 300 0.65 -17.54 0.44
C ALA A 300 -0.44 -16.47 0.29
N PHE A 301 -0.49 -15.81 -0.88
CA PHE A 301 -1.43 -14.70 -1.14
C PHE A 301 -2.90 -15.11 -0.96
N VAL A 302 -3.22 -16.36 -1.29
CA VAL A 302 -4.59 -16.89 -1.14
C VAL A 302 -5.07 -16.89 0.32
N CYS A 303 -4.17 -16.83 1.30
CA CYS A 303 -4.52 -16.72 2.71
C CYS A 303 -5.12 -15.36 3.08
N GLY A 304 -5.11 -14.37 2.18
CA GLY A 304 -5.91 -13.15 2.32
C GLY A 304 -7.42 -13.40 2.15
N GLU A 305 -7.81 -14.53 1.54
CA GLU A 305 -9.21 -14.96 1.45
C GLU A 305 -9.71 -15.48 2.81
N GLU A 306 -10.87 -14.98 3.25
CA GLU A 306 -11.41 -15.18 4.60
C GLU A 306 -11.37 -16.65 5.09
N THR A 307 -11.75 -17.62 4.27
CA THR A 307 -11.82 -19.03 4.68
C THR A 307 -10.50 -19.77 4.55
N ALA A 308 -9.64 -19.37 3.60
CA ALA A 308 -8.26 -19.84 3.51
C ALA A 308 -7.43 -19.35 4.71
N LEU A 309 -7.65 -18.10 5.13
CA LEU A 309 -7.07 -17.51 6.34
C LEU A 309 -7.41 -18.35 7.58
N ILE A 310 -8.71 -18.63 7.79
CA ILE A 310 -9.17 -19.50 8.88
C ILE A 310 -8.46 -20.86 8.81
N ALA A 311 -8.39 -21.49 7.64
CA ALA A 311 -7.71 -22.77 7.49
C ALA A 311 -6.23 -22.69 7.90
N SER A 312 -5.54 -21.60 7.57
CA SER A 312 -4.14 -21.37 7.97
C SER A 312 -3.98 -21.20 9.48
N ILE A 313 -4.88 -20.46 10.15
CA ILE A 313 -4.89 -20.36 11.63
C ILE A 313 -5.08 -21.74 12.27
N GLU A 314 -6.00 -22.55 11.72
CA GLU A 314 -6.25 -23.92 12.15
C GLU A 314 -5.08 -24.90 11.88
N GLY A 315 -3.96 -24.44 11.31
CA GLY A 315 -2.80 -25.27 10.96
C GLY A 315 -3.01 -26.15 9.74
N LYS A 316 -4.02 -25.86 8.91
CA LYS A 316 -4.32 -26.54 7.65
C LYS A 316 -3.75 -25.74 6.48
N ARG A 317 -3.72 -26.37 5.30
CA ARG A 317 -3.38 -25.67 4.06
C ARG A 317 -4.43 -24.60 3.75
N GLY A 318 -3.98 -23.37 3.46
CA GLY A 318 -4.81 -22.21 3.11
C GLY A 318 -5.59 -22.44 1.80
N THR A 319 -6.73 -23.10 1.90
CA THR A 319 -7.58 -23.43 0.76
C THR A 319 -9.00 -22.95 1.05
N PRO A 320 -9.58 -22.10 0.18
CA PRO A 320 -10.92 -21.57 0.40
C PRO A 320 -11.97 -22.68 0.56
N ARG A 321 -12.95 -22.44 1.44
CA ARG A 321 -14.09 -23.32 1.71
C ARG A 321 -15.30 -22.87 0.90
N THR A 322 -16.18 -23.82 0.59
CA THR A 322 -17.46 -23.52 -0.05
C THR A 322 -18.35 -22.79 0.96
N ARG A 323 -19.07 -21.77 0.49
CA ARG A 323 -20.06 -21.03 1.26
C ARG A 323 -21.43 -21.25 0.63
N PRO A 324 -22.52 -21.41 1.41
CA PRO A 324 -22.58 -21.48 2.88
C PRO A 324 -21.97 -22.78 3.48
N PRO A 325 -21.64 -22.79 4.80
CA PRO A 325 -21.85 -21.72 5.79
C PRO A 325 -20.84 -20.57 5.66
N PHE A 326 -21.25 -19.36 6.04
CA PHE A 326 -20.37 -18.19 6.11
C PHE A 326 -19.57 -18.17 7.44
N PRO A 327 -18.40 -17.52 7.49
CA PRO A 327 -17.59 -17.45 8.71
C PRO A 327 -18.33 -16.88 9.93
N THR A 328 -19.27 -15.95 9.72
CA THR A 328 -20.07 -15.36 10.79
C THR A 328 -20.96 -16.39 11.50
N THR A 329 -21.33 -17.48 10.82
CA THR A 329 -22.09 -18.59 11.40
C THR A 329 -21.15 -19.73 11.84
N SER A 330 -20.21 -20.12 10.98
CA SER A 330 -19.25 -21.20 11.26
C SER A 330 -17.91 -20.92 10.59
N GLY A 331 -17.00 -20.31 11.34
CA GLY A 331 -15.67 -19.90 10.92
C GLY A 331 -14.58 -20.70 11.62
N LEU A 332 -13.76 -20.00 12.42
CA LEU A 332 -12.61 -20.58 13.13
C LEU A 332 -13.06 -21.67 14.10
N TRP A 333 -12.54 -22.88 13.91
CA TRP A 333 -12.93 -24.07 14.67
C TRP A 333 -14.44 -24.33 14.68
N GLY A 334 -15.12 -23.92 13.61
CA GLY A 334 -16.57 -24.07 13.44
C GLY A 334 -17.43 -23.11 14.26
N LYS A 335 -16.84 -22.10 14.91
CA LYS A 335 -17.53 -21.10 15.73
C LYS A 335 -17.79 -19.80 14.97
N PRO A 336 -18.82 -19.00 15.35
CA PRO A 336 -19.05 -17.68 14.78
C PRO A 336 -17.80 -16.82 14.81
N THR A 337 -17.38 -16.33 13.64
CA THR A 337 -16.12 -15.60 13.48
C THR A 337 -16.31 -14.39 12.60
N VAL A 338 -15.88 -13.23 13.10
CA VAL A 338 -15.77 -12.01 12.29
C VAL A 338 -14.35 -11.87 11.77
N ILE A 339 -14.23 -11.59 10.47
CA ILE A 339 -12.97 -11.23 9.84
C ILE A 339 -13.09 -9.82 9.28
N ASN A 340 -12.20 -8.93 9.70
CA ASN A 340 -12.09 -7.57 9.19
C ASN A 340 -10.65 -7.21 8.86
N ASN A 341 -10.48 -6.31 7.89
CA ASN A 341 -9.16 -5.83 7.48
C ASN A 341 -8.63 -4.77 8.47
N VAL A 342 -7.30 -4.62 8.53
CA VAL A 342 -6.55 -3.65 9.34
C VAL A 342 -7.12 -2.23 9.27
N GLU A 343 -7.28 -1.65 8.07
CA GLU A 343 -7.83 -0.29 7.90
C GLU A 343 -9.27 -0.18 8.42
N THR A 344 -10.04 -1.28 8.33
CA THR A 344 -11.41 -1.32 8.90
C THR A 344 -11.38 -1.20 10.42
N MET A 345 -10.41 -1.83 11.10
CA MET A 345 -10.28 -1.74 12.56
C MET A 345 -9.83 -0.33 12.99
N ALA A 346 -8.86 0.27 12.29
CA ALA A 346 -8.49 1.66 12.59
C ALA A 346 -9.65 2.64 12.38
N ALA A 347 -10.51 2.40 11.38
CA ALA A 347 -11.72 3.19 11.17
C ALA A 347 -12.71 3.04 12.34
N VAL A 348 -12.87 1.84 12.89
CA VAL A 348 -13.70 1.60 14.09
C VAL A 348 -13.21 2.43 15.28
N ALA A 349 -11.89 2.46 15.53
CA ALA A 349 -11.33 3.27 16.60
C ALA A 349 -11.70 4.75 16.41
N LEU A 350 -11.53 5.29 15.20
CA LEU A 350 -11.90 6.68 14.90
C LEU A 350 -13.40 6.96 15.07
N VAL A 351 -14.26 6.06 14.58
CA VAL A 351 -15.73 6.18 14.72
C VAL A 351 -16.12 6.26 16.19
N MET A 352 -15.51 5.45 17.05
CA MET A 352 -15.82 5.48 18.48
C MET A 352 -15.21 6.67 19.22
N GLN A 353 -14.03 7.14 18.80
CA GLN A 353 -13.36 8.31 19.39
C GLN A 353 -14.05 9.64 19.05
N LYS A 354 -14.45 9.83 17.79
CA LYS A 354 -14.92 11.11 17.25
C LYS A 354 -16.41 11.14 16.90
N GLY A 355 -17.07 9.98 16.97
CA GLY A 355 -18.47 9.81 16.62
C GLY A 355 -18.69 9.44 15.15
N PRO A 356 -19.82 8.78 14.82
CA PRO A 356 -20.12 8.32 13.48
C PRO A 356 -20.29 9.45 12.47
N GLN A 357 -20.86 10.58 12.88
CA GLN A 357 -21.06 11.75 12.03
C GLN A 357 -19.73 12.26 11.52
N LYS A 358 -18.72 12.35 12.40
CA LYS A 358 -17.38 12.76 12.01
C LYS A 358 -16.89 11.90 10.87
N PHE A 359 -17.00 10.56 10.97
CA PHE A 359 -16.59 9.63 9.91
C PHE A 359 -17.34 9.85 8.59
N SER A 360 -18.67 9.99 8.65
CA SER A 360 -19.55 10.13 7.48
C SER A 360 -19.61 11.51 6.85
N GLU A 361 -18.96 12.53 7.45
CA GLU A 361 -18.87 13.91 6.92
C GLU A 361 -18.23 13.98 5.52
N VAL A 362 -17.45 12.97 5.14
CA VAL A 362 -16.80 12.86 3.83
C VAL A 362 -17.14 11.52 3.18
N GLY A 363 -16.83 11.41 1.89
CA GLY A 363 -17.19 10.26 1.07
C GLY A 363 -18.45 10.52 0.25
N SER A 364 -18.75 9.64 -0.70
CA SER A 364 -19.94 9.73 -1.55
C SER A 364 -21.21 9.32 -0.80
N GLU A 365 -22.36 9.40 -1.47
CA GLU A 365 -23.64 8.96 -0.89
C GLU A 365 -23.60 7.47 -0.51
N ASP A 366 -23.09 6.63 -1.42
CA ASP A 366 -23.04 5.17 -1.29
C ASP A 366 -21.79 4.63 -0.57
N SER A 367 -20.79 5.49 -0.35
CA SER A 367 -19.50 5.11 0.21
C SER A 367 -18.95 6.18 1.15
N LYS A 368 -19.26 6.05 2.44
CA LYS A 368 -18.85 7.00 3.48
C LYS A 368 -17.39 6.84 3.91
N GLY A 369 -16.82 7.95 4.40
CA GLY A 369 -15.47 8.06 4.93
C GLY A 369 -14.41 8.14 3.85
N THR A 370 -13.19 7.86 4.26
CA THR A 370 -11.98 7.89 3.42
C THR A 370 -11.51 6.48 3.09
N LYS A 371 -10.61 6.40 2.11
CA LYS A 371 -9.84 5.20 1.77
C LYS A 371 -8.38 5.58 1.58
N THR A 372 -7.49 4.73 2.08
CA THR A 372 -6.05 4.86 1.81
C THR A 372 -5.67 4.15 0.51
N PHE A 373 -4.81 4.78 -0.29
CA PHE A 373 -4.27 4.23 -1.53
C PHE A 373 -2.74 4.31 -1.53
N ALA A 374 -2.11 3.25 -2.04
CA ALA A 374 -0.69 3.23 -2.31
C ALA A 374 -0.46 3.56 -3.79
N LEU A 375 0.19 4.70 -4.06
CA LEU A 375 0.57 5.15 -5.40
C LEU A 375 1.97 4.65 -5.75
N VAL A 376 2.05 3.83 -6.79
CA VAL A 376 3.31 3.25 -7.31
C VAL A 376 3.31 3.24 -8.84
N GLY A 377 4.46 2.92 -9.44
CA GLY A 377 4.63 2.90 -10.89
C GLY A 377 5.12 4.25 -11.41
N ASP A 378 4.68 4.64 -12.60
CA ASP A 378 5.17 5.81 -13.35
C ASP A 378 4.51 7.13 -12.87
N VAL A 379 4.60 7.42 -11.57
CA VAL A 379 4.02 8.62 -10.93
C VAL A 379 5.11 9.43 -10.21
N CYS A 380 5.04 10.76 -10.29
CA CYS A 380 6.08 11.65 -9.72
C CYS A 380 6.19 11.51 -8.19
N HIS A 381 5.06 11.49 -7.50
CA HIS A 381 4.98 11.42 -6.04
C HIS A 381 4.42 10.05 -5.61
N THR A 382 5.30 9.07 -5.49
CA THR A 382 4.95 7.76 -4.92
C THR A 382 4.73 7.86 -3.40
N GLY A 383 3.82 7.03 -2.89
CA GLY A 383 3.57 7.00 -1.45
C GLY A 383 2.17 6.55 -1.06
N LEU A 384 1.76 6.97 0.14
CA LEU A 384 0.47 6.64 0.73
C LEU A 384 -0.39 7.88 0.80
N VAL A 385 -1.58 7.79 0.22
CA VAL A 385 -2.53 8.90 0.14
C VAL A 385 -3.86 8.50 0.78
N GLU A 386 -4.51 9.41 1.49
CA GLU A 386 -5.83 9.19 2.05
C GLU A 386 -6.82 10.21 1.51
N VAL A 387 -7.79 9.73 0.72
CA VAL A 387 -8.79 10.58 0.07
C VAL A 387 -10.21 10.19 0.45
N PRO A 388 -11.16 11.14 0.45
CA PRO A 388 -12.59 10.82 0.50
C PRO A 388 -12.98 9.84 -0.61
N LEU A 389 -13.84 8.88 -0.30
CA LEU A 389 -14.43 8.05 -1.36
C LEU A 389 -15.27 8.91 -2.31
N GLY A 390 -15.11 8.71 -3.61
CA GLY A 390 -15.70 9.56 -4.65
C GLY A 390 -14.75 10.60 -5.24
N THR A 391 -13.56 10.83 -4.67
CA THR A 391 -12.46 11.54 -5.35
C THR A 391 -12.13 10.81 -6.66
N THR A 392 -11.84 11.54 -7.73
CA THR A 392 -11.58 10.99 -9.07
C THR A 392 -10.16 10.41 -9.20
N LEU A 393 -9.95 9.50 -10.16
CA LEU A 393 -8.60 9.02 -10.49
C LEU A 393 -7.68 10.17 -10.92
N ARG A 394 -8.22 11.17 -11.64
CA ARG A 394 -7.48 12.35 -12.09
C ARG A 394 -6.91 13.15 -10.91
N GLU A 395 -7.73 13.46 -9.92
CA GLU A 395 -7.29 14.19 -8.72
C GLU A 395 -6.19 13.41 -7.99
N VAL A 396 -6.36 12.09 -7.82
CA VAL A 396 -5.36 11.26 -7.15
C VAL A 396 -4.03 11.19 -7.93
N ILE A 397 -4.08 11.03 -9.25
CA ILE A 397 -2.87 10.83 -10.07
C ILE A 397 -2.15 12.15 -10.37
N TYR A 398 -2.89 13.19 -10.75
CA TYR A 398 -2.29 14.45 -11.21
C TYR A 398 -2.14 15.49 -10.11
N GLU A 399 -3.14 15.67 -9.25
CA GLU A 399 -3.05 16.69 -8.19
C GLU A 399 -2.20 16.19 -7.03
N ILE A 400 -2.48 14.97 -6.55
CA ILE A 400 -1.74 14.37 -5.43
C ILE A 400 -0.44 13.72 -5.92
N GLY A 401 -0.54 12.83 -6.91
CA GLY A 401 0.59 12.09 -7.46
C GLY A 401 1.58 12.93 -8.29
N GLY A 402 1.24 14.19 -8.61
CA GLY A 402 2.12 15.08 -9.38
C GLY A 402 2.26 14.69 -10.87
N GLY A 403 1.37 13.86 -11.39
CA GLY A 403 1.39 13.41 -12.78
C GLY A 403 2.38 12.30 -13.06
N ILE A 404 2.76 12.16 -14.33
CA ILE A 404 3.57 11.05 -14.83
C ILE A 404 5.03 11.47 -14.92
N VAL A 405 5.92 10.55 -14.54
CA VAL A 405 7.36 10.78 -14.54
C VAL A 405 7.84 11.23 -15.93
N ASN A 406 8.71 12.25 -15.97
CA ASN A 406 9.25 12.86 -17.19
C ASN A 406 8.19 13.48 -18.13
N ASP A 407 7.05 13.93 -17.59
CA ASP A 407 5.95 14.55 -18.36
C ASP A 407 5.42 13.67 -19.51
N LYS A 408 5.58 12.35 -19.39
CA LYS A 408 5.05 11.39 -20.35
C LYS A 408 3.54 11.31 -20.29
N LYS A 409 2.95 10.70 -21.31
CA LYS A 409 1.50 10.48 -21.33
C LYS A 409 1.09 9.36 -20.39
N PHE A 410 0.02 9.60 -19.64
CA PHE A 410 -0.67 8.56 -18.89
C PHE A 410 -1.31 7.58 -19.86
N LYS A 411 -1.14 6.28 -19.60
CA LYS A 411 -1.75 5.23 -20.40
C LYS A 411 -2.86 4.53 -19.65
N ALA A 412 -2.56 4.07 -18.44
CA ALA A 412 -3.48 3.31 -17.63
C ALA A 412 -3.12 3.37 -16.14
N VAL A 413 -4.11 3.08 -15.30
CA VAL A 413 -3.90 2.75 -13.89
C VAL A 413 -4.48 1.37 -13.62
N GLN A 414 -3.71 0.49 -12.98
CA GLN A 414 -4.22 -0.76 -12.45
C GLN A 414 -4.72 -0.54 -11.03
N VAL A 415 -6.01 -0.82 -10.80
CA VAL A 415 -6.65 -0.71 -9.49
C VAL A 415 -7.24 -2.05 -9.07
N GLY A 416 -7.04 -2.42 -7.80
CA GLY A 416 -7.59 -3.64 -7.23
C GLY A 416 -6.61 -4.81 -7.15
N GLY A 417 -5.31 -4.54 -7.22
CA GLY A 417 -4.25 -5.54 -7.16
C GLY A 417 -4.22 -6.45 -8.40
N PRO A 418 -3.73 -7.68 -8.29
CA PRO A 418 -3.52 -8.58 -9.43
C PRO A 418 -4.83 -9.19 -9.95
N SER A 419 -5.91 -9.09 -9.17
CA SER A 419 -7.28 -9.45 -9.56
C SER A 419 -8.12 -8.23 -9.98
N GLY A 420 -7.49 -7.06 -10.07
CA GLY A 420 -8.09 -5.79 -10.49
C GLY A 420 -8.18 -5.63 -12.00
N GLY A 421 -8.46 -4.41 -12.46
CA GLY A 421 -8.57 -4.08 -13.89
C GLY A 421 -7.82 -2.81 -14.25
N CYS A 422 -7.37 -2.74 -15.51
CA CYS A 422 -6.66 -1.60 -16.06
C CYS A 422 -7.65 -0.56 -16.55
N ILE A 423 -7.55 0.67 -16.05
CA ILE A 423 -8.42 1.79 -16.39
C ILE A 423 -7.63 2.77 -17.27
N PRO A 424 -8.03 3.03 -18.52
CA PRO A 424 -7.31 3.91 -19.45
C PRO A 424 -7.58 5.41 -19.19
N GLU A 425 -6.86 6.27 -19.92
CA GLU A 425 -6.96 7.74 -19.86
C GLU A 425 -8.39 8.29 -19.98
N GLU A 426 -9.21 7.70 -20.86
CA GLU A 426 -10.61 8.11 -21.10
C GLU A 426 -11.50 8.01 -19.85
N PHE A 427 -11.08 7.27 -18.82
CA PHE A 427 -11.81 7.09 -17.57
C PHE A 427 -11.13 7.76 -16.36
N LEU A 428 -10.19 8.68 -16.56
CA LEU A 428 -9.53 9.41 -15.47
C LEU A 428 -10.50 10.18 -14.55
N ASP A 429 -11.64 10.63 -15.08
CA ASP A 429 -12.66 11.33 -14.31
C ASP A 429 -13.62 10.37 -13.56
N THR A 430 -13.33 9.07 -13.56
CA THR A 430 -14.10 8.06 -12.80
C THR A 430 -13.95 8.30 -11.30
N PRO A 431 -15.05 8.48 -10.56
CA PRO A 431 -15.01 8.55 -9.09
C PRO A 431 -14.49 7.24 -8.49
N ILE A 432 -13.65 7.35 -7.47
CA ILE A 432 -13.13 6.20 -6.73
C ILE A 432 -14.16 5.77 -5.68
N ASP A 433 -15.11 4.96 -6.12
CA ASP A 433 -16.08 4.27 -5.28
C ASP A 433 -16.29 2.83 -5.78
N TYR A 434 -16.92 1.98 -4.95
CA TYR A 434 -17.08 0.57 -5.27
C TYR A 434 -17.88 0.31 -6.56
N SER A 435 -18.88 1.15 -6.85
CA SER A 435 -19.76 0.96 -8.01
C SER A 435 -19.09 1.44 -9.31
N SER A 436 -18.48 2.61 -9.29
CA SER A 436 -17.82 3.25 -10.41
C SER A 436 -16.64 2.43 -10.92
N LEU A 437 -15.78 1.93 -10.00
CA LEU A 437 -14.66 1.07 -10.39
C LEU A 437 -15.12 -0.26 -11.02
N ASN A 438 -16.17 -0.87 -10.47
CA ASN A 438 -16.73 -2.11 -11.03
C ASN A 438 -17.23 -1.91 -12.46
N MET A 439 -17.85 -0.76 -12.78
CA MET A 439 -18.29 -0.43 -14.14
C MET A 439 -17.11 -0.27 -15.11
N ALA A 440 -15.98 0.27 -14.64
CA ALA A 440 -14.75 0.36 -15.40
C ALA A 440 -14.04 -1.01 -15.59
N GLY A 441 -14.53 -2.07 -14.95
CA GLY A 441 -13.94 -3.42 -15.00
C GLY A 441 -12.81 -3.64 -13.99
N ALA A 442 -12.61 -2.70 -13.06
CA ALA A 442 -11.69 -2.80 -11.94
C ALA A 442 -12.45 -3.08 -10.63
N ILE A 443 -11.72 -3.23 -9.53
CA ILE A 443 -12.29 -3.33 -8.18
C ILE A 443 -11.50 -2.44 -7.23
N MET A 444 -12.09 -2.04 -6.11
CA MET A 444 -11.38 -1.26 -5.08
C MET A 444 -10.15 -1.99 -4.55
N GLY A 445 -10.28 -3.31 -4.31
CA GLY A 445 -9.23 -4.15 -3.72
C GLY A 445 -8.68 -3.57 -2.41
N SER A 446 -7.40 -3.82 -2.13
CA SER A 446 -6.71 -3.30 -0.95
C SER A 446 -6.40 -1.81 -1.00
N GLY A 447 -6.42 -1.18 -2.19
CA GLY A 447 -6.05 0.23 -2.40
C GLY A 447 -4.72 0.45 -3.13
N GLY A 448 -4.06 -0.59 -3.63
CA GLY A 448 -2.90 -0.42 -4.51
C GLY A 448 -3.30 0.15 -5.88
N MET A 449 -2.58 1.19 -6.33
CA MET A 449 -2.71 1.81 -7.66
C MET A 449 -1.35 1.79 -8.36
N VAL A 450 -1.27 1.03 -9.45
CA VAL A 450 -0.06 0.97 -10.30
C VAL A 450 -0.29 1.85 -11.53
N ILE A 451 0.35 3.02 -11.55
CA ILE A 451 0.27 3.99 -12.64
C ILE A 451 1.23 3.56 -13.75
N MET A 452 0.79 3.64 -14.99
CA MET A 452 1.54 3.24 -16.18
C MET A 452 1.56 4.37 -17.22
N ASP A 453 2.75 4.63 -17.77
CA ASP A 453 2.95 5.58 -18.86
C ASP A 453 2.78 4.94 -20.26
N GLU A 454 3.00 5.74 -21.31
CA GLU A 454 2.88 5.31 -22.71
C GLU A 454 3.85 4.19 -23.14
N ASP A 455 4.95 3.95 -22.41
CA ASP A 455 5.95 2.92 -22.69
C ASP A 455 5.59 1.55 -22.08
N SER A 456 4.48 1.46 -21.34
CA SER A 456 3.98 0.21 -20.77
C SER A 456 3.24 -0.63 -21.82
N CYS A 457 3.60 -1.90 -22.00
CA CYS A 457 2.86 -2.81 -22.89
C CYS A 457 1.67 -3.46 -22.15
N MET A 458 0.44 -3.20 -22.60
CA MET A 458 -0.76 -3.66 -21.88
C MET A 458 -0.97 -5.17 -22.00
N VAL A 459 -0.44 -5.81 -23.05
CA VAL A 459 -0.42 -7.27 -23.17
C VAL A 459 0.51 -7.90 -22.13
N ASP A 460 1.70 -7.31 -21.93
CA ASP A 460 2.65 -7.79 -20.92
C ASP A 460 2.18 -7.50 -19.49
N VAL A 461 1.51 -6.36 -19.27
CA VAL A 461 0.85 -6.04 -17.99
C VAL A 461 -0.18 -7.11 -17.62
N ALA A 462 -1.04 -7.50 -18.58
CA ALA A 462 -2.01 -8.58 -18.38
C ALA A 462 -1.31 -9.92 -18.08
N HIS A 463 -0.22 -10.23 -18.80
CA HIS A 463 0.60 -11.41 -18.57
C HIS A 463 1.24 -11.41 -17.17
N TYR A 464 1.79 -10.28 -16.72
CA TYR A 464 2.42 -10.12 -15.40
C TYR A 464 1.45 -10.40 -14.26
N PHE A 465 0.29 -9.74 -14.24
CA PHE A 465 -0.70 -9.94 -13.18
C PHE A 465 -1.32 -11.34 -13.22
N LEU A 466 -1.57 -11.89 -14.41
CA LEU A 466 -2.08 -13.25 -14.53
C LEU A 466 -1.04 -14.27 -14.02
N LYS A 467 0.25 -14.08 -14.34
CA LYS A 467 1.34 -14.93 -13.84
C LYS A 467 1.39 -14.93 -12.31
N PHE A 468 1.22 -13.77 -11.69
CA PHE A 468 1.11 -13.66 -10.23
C PHE A 468 -0.07 -14.50 -9.72
N THR A 469 -1.29 -14.27 -10.23
CA THR A 469 -2.48 -15.03 -9.76
C THR A 469 -2.37 -16.54 -9.99
N GLN A 470 -1.72 -16.97 -11.08
CA GLN A 470 -1.47 -18.38 -11.37
C GLN A 470 -0.52 -19.01 -10.35
N ASN A 471 0.56 -18.31 -9.97
CA ASN A 471 1.50 -18.76 -8.95
C ASN A 471 0.85 -18.85 -7.57
N GLU A 472 -0.09 -17.96 -7.29
CA GLU A 472 -0.82 -17.88 -6.02
C GLU A 472 -2.08 -18.76 -5.96
N SER A 473 -2.37 -19.53 -7.01
CA SER A 473 -3.50 -20.44 -7.02
C SER A 473 -3.35 -21.52 -5.94
N CYS A 474 -4.35 -21.67 -5.07
CA CYS A 474 -4.37 -22.77 -4.10
C CYS A 474 -4.58 -24.17 -4.73
N GLY A 475 -4.85 -24.21 -6.05
CA GLY A 475 -4.97 -25.44 -6.82
C GLY A 475 -6.28 -26.22 -6.65
N LYS A 476 -7.28 -25.69 -5.93
CA LYS A 476 -8.53 -26.41 -5.61
C LYS A 476 -9.50 -26.50 -6.79
N CYS A 477 -9.77 -25.39 -7.48
CA CYS A 477 -10.74 -25.34 -8.57
C CYS A 477 -10.03 -25.55 -9.90
N VAL A 478 -10.58 -26.43 -10.76
CA VAL A 478 -10.02 -26.68 -12.10
C VAL A 478 -9.98 -25.41 -12.96
N PRO A 479 -11.04 -24.56 -13.01
CA PRO A 479 -11.02 -23.34 -13.81
C PRO A 479 -9.90 -22.38 -13.40
N CYS A 480 -9.71 -22.14 -12.10
CA CYS A 480 -8.56 -21.36 -11.63
C CYS A 480 -7.23 -22.09 -11.92
N ARG A 481 -7.02 -23.32 -11.43
CA ARG A 481 -5.70 -23.97 -11.53
C ARG A 481 -5.19 -24.16 -12.97
N LEU A 482 -6.07 -24.57 -13.88
CA LEU A 482 -5.70 -24.92 -15.26
C LEU A 482 -6.15 -23.86 -16.28
N GLY A 483 -7.27 -23.20 -16.05
CA GLY A 483 -7.76 -22.16 -16.96
C GLY A 483 -6.86 -20.94 -16.97
N THR A 484 -6.44 -20.42 -15.80
CA THR A 484 -5.51 -19.28 -15.78
C THR A 484 -4.12 -19.66 -16.30
N LYS A 485 -3.73 -20.94 -16.20
CA LYS A 485 -2.51 -21.43 -16.86
C LYS A 485 -2.63 -21.37 -18.38
N GLN A 486 -3.74 -21.84 -18.94
CA GLN A 486 -3.98 -21.79 -20.37
C GLN A 486 -4.00 -20.34 -20.88
N MET A 487 -4.65 -19.43 -20.15
CA MET A 487 -4.60 -18.00 -20.46
C MET A 487 -3.18 -17.44 -20.43
N LEU A 488 -2.37 -17.83 -19.43
CA LEU A 488 -1.00 -17.40 -19.29
C LEU A 488 -0.13 -17.89 -20.45
N ASP A 489 -0.29 -19.16 -20.83
CA ASP A 489 0.44 -19.76 -21.95
C ASP A 489 0.09 -19.03 -23.27
N ILE A 490 -1.19 -18.67 -23.49
CA ILE A 490 -1.62 -17.86 -24.65
C ILE A 490 -0.99 -16.45 -24.63
N LEU A 491 -1.05 -15.75 -23.49
CA LEU A 491 -0.43 -14.42 -23.39
C LEU A 491 1.09 -14.48 -23.59
N THR A 492 1.73 -15.55 -23.11
CA THR A 492 3.16 -15.82 -23.34
C THR A 492 3.44 -15.94 -24.84
N ASP A 493 2.64 -16.73 -25.56
CA ASP A 493 2.78 -16.85 -27.02
C ASP A 493 2.61 -15.50 -27.72
N ILE A 494 1.66 -14.65 -27.29
CA ILE A 494 1.45 -13.31 -27.87
C ILE A 494 2.67 -12.41 -27.65
N ILE A 495 3.21 -12.31 -26.42
CA ILE A 495 4.38 -11.44 -26.15
C ILE A 495 5.69 -11.97 -26.76
N GLU A 496 5.73 -13.25 -27.12
CA GLU A 496 6.85 -13.89 -27.84
C GLU A 496 6.70 -13.86 -29.38
N GLY A 497 5.62 -13.26 -29.90
CA GLY A 497 5.37 -13.18 -31.35
C GLY A 497 4.90 -14.49 -31.99
N LYS A 498 4.32 -15.37 -31.19
CA LYS A 498 3.72 -16.66 -31.60
C LYS A 498 2.19 -16.65 -31.49
N GLY A 499 1.60 -15.48 -31.22
CA GLY A 499 0.16 -15.31 -31.09
C GLY A 499 -0.60 -15.63 -32.39
N LYS A 500 -1.86 -16.00 -32.24
CA LYS A 500 -2.76 -16.41 -33.32
C LYS A 500 -4.00 -15.52 -33.35
N SER A 501 -4.61 -15.41 -34.54
CA SER A 501 -5.81 -14.59 -34.75
C SER A 501 -6.98 -14.94 -33.83
N GLU A 502 -7.10 -16.20 -33.43
CA GLU A 502 -8.14 -16.71 -32.55
C GLU A 502 -7.87 -16.50 -31.05
N ASP A 503 -6.66 -16.12 -30.66
CA ASP A 503 -6.24 -16.10 -29.26
C ASP A 503 -7.03 -15.08 -28.42
N VAL A 504 -7.35 -13.91 -28.97
CA VAL A 504 -8.16 -12.89 -28.27
C VAL A 504 -9.56 -13.42 -27.94
N LYS A 505 -10.18 -14.13 -28.90
CA LYS A 505 -11.48 -14.75 -28.70
C LYS A 505 -11.40 -15.86 -27.65
N LEU A 506 -10.40 -16.72 -27.76
CA LEU A 506 -10.18 -17.81 -26.81
C LEU A 506 -9.91 -17.29 -25.38
N LEU A 507 -9.09 -16.24 -25.23
CA LEU A 507 -8.86 -15.58 -23.96
C LEU A 507 -10.16 -15.06 -23.34
N THR A 508 -11.05 -14.48 -24.14
CA THR A 508 -12.35 -13.97 -23.68
C THR A 508 -13.25 -15.10 -23.19
N GLU A 509 -13.40 -16.17 -23.98
CA GLU A 509 -14.22 -17.35 -23.61
C GLU A 509 -13.68 -18.06 -22.36
N LEU A 510 -12.35 -18.24 -22.27
CA LEU A 510 -11.69 -18.81 -21.08
C LEU A 510 -11.94 -17.93 -19.85
N SER A 511 -11.81 -16.61 -20.01
CA SER A 511 -12.01 -15.66 -18.92
C SER A 511 -13.39 -15.78 -18.31
N GLU A 512 -14.45 -15.82 -19.14
CA GLU A 512 -15.83 -15.99 -18.67
C GLU A 512 -16.04 -17.32 -17.93
N GLY A 513 -15.51 -18.42 -18.48
CA GLY A 513 -15.58 -19.73 -17.85
C GLY A 513 -14.86 -19.80 -16.50
N ILE A 514 -13.70 -19.15 -16.38
CA ILE A 514 -12.92 -19.09 -15.15
C ILE A 514 -13.64 -18.25 -14.09
N LYS A 515 -14.20 -17.10 -14.49
CA LYS A 515 -15.01 -16.25 -13.60
C LYS A 515 -16.19 -17.03 -13.01
N ALA A 516 -16.96 -17.68 -13.88
CA ALA A 516 -18.15 -18.42 -13.46
C ALA A 516 -17.83 -19.70 -12.66
N GLY A 517 -16.71 -20.37 -12.98
CA GLY A 517 -16.35 -21.66 -12.40
C GLY A 517 -15.44 -21.61 -11.16
N SER A 518 -15.00 -20.42 -10.73
CA SER A 518 -14.08 -20.25 -9.60
C SER A 518 -14.79 -20.06 -8.27
N LEU A 519 -14.28 -20.72 -7.22
CA LEU A 519 -14.88 -20.73 -5.89
C LEU A 519 -14.65 -19.44 -5.08
N CYS A 520 -13.53 -18.76 -5.31
CA CYS A 520 -13.13 -17.59 -4.53
C CYS A 520 -12.74 -16.40 -5.41
N GLY A 521 -12.60 -15.23 -4.76
CA GLY A 521 -12.31 -13.96 -5.42
C GLY A 521 -11.03 -13.96 -6.25
N LEU A 522 -10.01 -14.73 -5.87
CA LEU A 522 -8.77 -14.85 -6.67
C LEU A 522 -9.06 -15.42 -8.06
N GLY A 523 -9.73 -16.57 -8.15
CA GLY A 523 -10.06 -17.16 -9.45
C GLY A 523 -11.12 -16.36 -10.21
N GLN A 524 -12.06 -15.74 -9.50
CA GLN A 524 -13.09 -14.89 -10.10
C GLN A 524 -12.52 -13.57 -10.66
N GLY A 525 -11.45 -13.04 -10.05
CA GLY A 525 -10.83 -11.79 -10.45
C GLY A 525 -9.60 -11.95 -11.33
N ALA A 526 -8.96 -13.11 -11.35
CA ALA A 526 -7.76 -13.37 -12.17
C ALA A 526 -7.91 -13.01 -13.66
N PRO A 527 -9.08 -13.15 -14.31
CA PRO A 527 -9.25 -12.72 -15.69
C PRO A 527 -9.46 -11.22 -15.90
N ASN A 528 -9.63 -10.41 -14.85
CA ASN A 528 -9.93 -8.98 -14.97
C ASN A 528 -8.84 -8.16 -15.68
N PRO A 529 -7.54 -8.33 -15.39
CA PRO A 529 -6.50 -7.62 -16.12
C PRO A 529 -6.57 -7.93 -17.62
N VAL A 530 -6.75 -9.21 -17.98
CA VAL A 530 -6.85 -9.65 -19.38
C VAL A 530 -8.09 -9.08 -20.08
N LEU A 531 -9.25 -9.16 -19.44
CA LEU A 531 -10.49 -8.66 -20.03
C LEU A 531 -10.49 -7.14 -20.21
N THR A 532 -9.94 -6.41 -19.24
CA THR A 532 -9.84 -4.94 -19.33
C THR A 532 -8.83 -4.50 -20.38
N THR A 533 -7.67 -5.18 -20.49
CA THR A 533 -6.70 -4.85 -21.53
C THR A 533 -7.18 -5.22 -22.93
N ILE A 534 -7.89 -6.34 -23.10
CA ILE A 534 -8.56 -6.65 -24.37
C ILE A 534 -9.61 -5.59 -24.71
N ARG A 535 -10.39 -5.13 -23.72
CA ARG A 535 -11.45 -4.14 -23.91
C ARG A 535 -10.92 -2.77 -24.34
N TYR A 536 -9.89 -2.27 -23.67
CA TYR A 536 -9.44 -0.89 -23.83
C TYR A 536 -8.20 -0.74 -24.73
N PHE A 537 -7.41 -1.80 -24.89
CA PHE A 537 -6.13 -1.78 -25.61
C PHE A 537 -6.06 -2.88 -26.68
N GLN A 538 -7.20 -3.16 -27.33
CA GLN A 538 -7.30 -4.20 -28.35
C GLN A 538 -6.28 -4.03 -29.48
N ASP A 539 -5.96 -2.79 -29.84
CA ASP A 539 -4.98 -2.50 -30.90
C ASP A 539 -3.58 -3.00 -30.55
N GLU A 540 -3.19 -3.06 -29.27
CA GLU A 540 -1.91 -3.65 -28.87
C GLU A 540 -1.90 -5.16 -29.08
N TYR A 541 -3.00 -5.85 -28.77
CA TYR A 541 -3.13 -7.28 -29.07
C TYR A 541 -3.01 -7.54 -30.56
N ARG A 542 -3.65 -6.71 -31.39
CA ARG A 542 -3.56 -6.80 -32.85
C ARG A 542 -2.14 -6.55 -33.35
N ALA A 543 -1.45 -5.54 -32.84
CA ALA A 543 -0.06 -5.28 -33.20
C ALA A 543 0.88 -6.46 -32.86
N HIS A 544 0.66 -7.12 -31.70
CA HIS A 544 1.46 -8.30 -31.33
C HIS A 544 1.16 -9.51 -32.22
N ILE A 545 -0.11 -9.74 -32.56
CA ILE A 545 -0.58 -10.95 -33.27
C ILE A 545 -0.43 -10.81 -34.79
N GLU A 546 -0.88 -9.70 -35.37
CA GLU A 546 -0.97 -9.49 -36.82
C GLU A 546 0.33 -8.93 -37.38
N GLU A 547 0.99 -8.02 -36.66
CA GLU A 547 2.17 -7.29 -37.13
C GLU A 547 3.48 -7.83 -36.55
N GLY A 548 3.43 -8.61 -35.46
CA GLY A 548 4.63 -9.14 -34.80
C GLY A 548 5.48 -8.06 -34.14
N ILE A 549 4.86 -6.98 -33.67
CA ILE A 549 5.52 -5.82 -33.07
C ILE A 549 4.96 -5.50 -31.68
N CYS A 550 5.73 -4.78 -30.88
CA CYS A 550 5.28 -4.25 -29.58
C CYS A 550 5.31 -2.72 -29.62
N PRO A 551 4.16 -2.03 -29.74
CA PRO A 551 4.12 -0.56 -29.85
C PRO A 551 4.86 0.17 -28.72
N ALA A 552 4.83 -0.39 -27.50
CA ALA A 552 5.53 0.11 -26.32
C ALA A 552 7.04 -0.23 -26.28
N LEU A 553 7.55 -0.99 -27.25
CA LEU A 553 8.95 -1.46 -27.32
C LEU A 553 9.42 -2.18 -26.04
N HIS A 554 8.49 -2.86 -25.38
CA HIS A 554 8.71 -3.55 -24.11
C HIS A 554 9.02 -5.04 -24.31
N CYS A 555 8.20 -5.75 -25.09
CA CYS A 555 8.31 -7.19 -25.28
C CYS A 555 9.58 -7.54 -26.07
N LYS A 556 10.54 -8.17 -25.38
CA LYS A 556 11.89 -8.43 -25.88
C LYS A 556 11.90 -9.12 -27.25
N GLU A 557 11.04 -10.11 -27.49
CA GLU A 557 11.05 -10.90 -28.72
C GLU A 557 10.49 -10.16 -29.95
N LEU A 558 9.86 -9.00 -29.73
CA LEU A 558 9.17 -8.18 -30.73
C LEU A 558 9.90 -6.87 -31.05
N ILE A 559 11.11 -6.69 -30.51
CA ILE A 559 11.93 -5.50 -30.74
C ILE A 559 13.28 -5.85 -31.37
N ASN A 560 13.90 -4.86 -31.99
CA ASN A 560 15.28 -4.86 -32.43
C ASN A 560 16.01 -3.65 -31.82
N TYR A 561 17.33 -3.70 -31.76
CA TYR A 561 18.17 -2.57 -31.41
C TYR A 561 18.79 -2.01 -32.67
N VAL A 562 18.69 -0.69 -32.87
CA VAL A 562 19.18 -0.01 -34.07
C VAL A 562 20.10 1.13 -33.65
N VAL A 563 21.20 1.30 -34.38
CA VAL A 563 22.14 2.41 -34.17
C VAL A 563 21.59 3.67 -34.84
N ILE A 564 21.73 4.80 -34.15
CA ILE A 564 21.44 6.13 -34.63
C ILE A 564 22.76 6.70 -35.18
N ASP A 565 22.90 6.66 -36.50
CA ASP A 565 24.13 6.95 -37.24
C ASP A 565 24.75 8.30 -36.87
N ASP A 566 23.95 9.35 -36.73
CA ASP A 566 24.37 10.72 -36.41
C ASP A 566 24.88 10.89 -34.97
N LYS A 567 24.54 9.97 -34.07
CA LYS A 567 24.96 10.00 -32.66
C LYS A 567 26.14 9.07 -32.37
N CYS A 568 26.36 8.06 -33.22
CA CYS A 568 27.37 7.03 -32.95
C CYS A 568 28.80 7.56 -33.12
N GLN A 569 29.58 7.53 -32.03
CA GLN A 569 30.99 7.97 -32.03
C GLN A 569 32.00 6.82 -32.24
N GLY A 570 31.54 5.59 -32.51
CA GLY A 570 32.42 4.43 -32.70
C GLY A 570 33.31 4.11 -31.48
N CYS A 571 32.75 4.20 -30.27
CA CYS A 571 33.48 4.08 -29.00
C CYS A 571 33.87 2.64 -28.60
N MET A 572 33.46 1.65 -29.40
CA MET A 572 33.67 0.20 -29.20
C MET A 572 32.99 -0.45 -27.97
N LEU A 573 32.30 0.30 -27.11
CA LEU A 573 31.70 -0.27 -25.88
C LEU A 573 30.63 -1.31 -26.17
N CYS A 574 29.64 -0.97 -27.01
CA CYS A 574 28.56 -1.89 -27.35
C CYS A 574 29.07 -3.17 -28.03
N LEU A 575 30.09 -3.06 -28.90
CA LEU A 575 30.69 -4.19 -29.59
C LEU A 575 31.39 -5.13 -28.61
N LYS A 576 32.22 -4.59 -27.70
CA LYS A 576 32.95 -5.40 -26.70
C LYS A 576 32.04 -6.11 -25.70
N SER A 577 30.88 -5.52 -25.41
CA SER A 577 29.92 -6.02 -24.44
C SER A 577 28.83 -6.89 -25.07
N CYS A 578 28.85 -7.14 -26.38
CA CYS A 578 27.84 -7.95 -27.05
C CYS A 578 28.14 -9.45 -26.84
N PRO A 579 27.29 -10.20 -26.11
CA PRO A 579 27.53 -11.63 -25.87
C PRO A 579 27.29 -12.52 -27.10
N ALA A 580 26.64 -11.99 -28.13
CA ALA A 580 26.25 -12.72 -29.34
C ALA A 580 27.06 -12.33 -30.59
N ASP A 581 28.10 -11.49 -30.43
CA ASP A 581 28.90 -10.96 -31.53
C ASP A 581 28.04 -10.38 -32.67
N ALA A 582 26.93 -9.73 -32.30
CA ALA A 582 25.93 -9.22 -33.23
C ALA A 582 26.25 -7.81 -33.73
N ILE A 583 27.28 -7.16 -33.19
CA ILE A 583 27.61 -5.76 -33.51
C ILE A 583 28.90 -5.71 -34.33
N THR A 584 28.86 -4.93 -35.41
CA THR A 584 29.98 -4.72 -36.34
C THR A 584 30.35 -3.24 -36.41
N GLY A 585 31.60 -2.93 -36.78
CA GLY A 585 32.15 -1.58 -36.90
C GLY A 585 33.54 -1.45 -36.28
N ALA A 586 34.31 -0.43 -36.69
CA ALA A 586 35.63 -0.15 -36.15
C ALA A 586 35.65 1.12 -35.28
N LYS A 587 36.80 1.39 -34.66
CA LYS A 587 37.01 2.58 -33.82
C LYS A 587 36.82 3.84 -34.66
N LYS A 588 35.97 4.76 -34.19
CA LYS A 588 35.53 5.99 -34.91
C LYS A 588 34.70 5.73 -36.18
N GLU A 589 34.15 4.54 -36.34
CA GLU A 589 33.16 4.24 -37.38
C GLU A 589 31.78 3.99 -36.77
N ILE A 590 30.73 4.21 -37.55
CA ILE A 590 29.36 3.91 -37.14
C ILE A 590 29.23 2.40 -37.00
N HIS A 591 28.70 1.97 -35.86
CA HIS A 591 28.45 0.56 -35.63
C HIS A 591 27.11 0.13 -36.24
N SER A 592 26.98 -1.16 -36.55
CA SER A 592 25.72 -1.75 -37.02
C SER A 592 25.39 -3.02 -36.22
N ILE A 593 24.10 -3.23 -35.92
CA ILE A 593 23.59 -4.37 -35.16
C ILE A 593 22.89 -5.33 -36.12
N ASN A 594 23.40 -6.55 -36.23
CA ASN A 594 22.76 -7.63 -36.97
C ASN A 594 21.59 -8.22 -36.15
N SER A 595 20.38 -8.00 -36.63
CA SER A 595 19.14 -8.40 -35.92
C SER A 595 18.91 -9.91 -35.89
N GLU A 596 19.49 -10.68 -36.80
CA GLU A 596 19.39 -12.15 -36.81
C GLU A 596 20.31 -12.80 -35.76
N LYS A 597 21.49 -12.21 -35.53
CA LYS A 597 22.41 -12.65 -34.46
C LYS A 597 22.06 -12.10 -33.09
N CYS A 598 21.36 -10.98 -33.03
CA CYS A 598 21.05 -10.31 -31.78
C CYS A 598 20.11 -11.14 -30.91
N ILE A 599 20.56 -11.53 -29.71
CA ILE A 599 19.73 -12.16 -28.67
C ILE A 599 18.90 -11.15 -27.84
N ARG A 600 18.88 -9.88 -28.29
CA ARG A 600 18.07 -8.79 -27.74
C ARG A 600 18.29 -8.53 -26.25
N CYS A 601 19.52 -8.74 -25.74
CA CYS A 601 19.83 -8.66 -24.31
C CYS A 601 19.85 -7.24 -23.71
N GLY A 602 19.74 -6.17 -24.50
CA GLY A 602 19.69 -4.79 -24.01
C GLY A 602 21.03 -4.17 -23.62
N THR A 603 22.06 -4.97 -23.33
CA THR A 603 23.37 -4.48 -22.84
C THR A 603 23.98 -3.35 -23.69
N CYS A 604 23.83 -3.42 -25.01
CA CYS A 604 24.34 -2.38 -25.91
C CYS A 604 23.59 -1.04 -25.78
N PHE A 605 22.27 -1.10 -25.58
CA PHE A 605 21.42 0.06 -25.34
C PHE A 605 21.77 0.69 -24.00
N ASP A 606 21.78 -0.10 -22.92
CA ASP A 606 22.04 0.39 -21.54
C ASP A 606 23.40 1.10 -21.42
N LEU A 607 24.46 0.56 -22.05
CA LEU A 607 25.79 1.16 -22.05
C LEU A 607 25.90 2.43 -22.92
N CYS A 608 24.98 2.62 -23.86
CA CYS A 608 24.98 3.76 -24.77
C CYS A 608 24.10 4.91 -24.24
N SER A 609 23.02 4.57 -23.55
CA SER A 609 22.08 5.49 -22.91
C SER A 609 22.78 6.40 -21.90
N GLY A 610 22.48 7.69 -21.95
CA GLY A 610 23.07 8.75 -21.11
C GLY A 610 24.50 9.16 -21.51
N LYS A 611 25.19 8.39 -22.36
CA LYS A 611 26.54 8.73 -22.83
C LYS A 611 26.56 9.29 -24.24
N TYR A 612 25.93 8.58 -25.18
CA TYR A 612 25.84 8.99 -26.58
C TYR A 612 24.40 8.90 -27.12
N ASP A 613 23.53 8.11 -26.48
CA ASP A 613 22.15 7.86 -26.91
C ASP A 613 22.05 7.44 -28.39
N ALA A 614 23.05 6.68 -28.83
CA ALA A 614 23.25 6.29 -30.22
C ALA A 614 22.67 4.90 -30.54
N ILE A 615 21.98 4.25 -29.61
CA ILE A 615 21.25 3.01 -29.84
C ILE A 615 19.82 3.24 -29.35
N LYS A 616 18.83 2.84 -30.16
CA LYS A 616 17.42 2.86 -29.78
C LYS A 616 16.77 1.50 -29.99
N LYS A 617 15.68 1.27 -29.25
CA LYS A 617 14.75 0.18 -29.54
C LYS A 617 13.93 0.54 -30.78
N ALA A 618 13.60 -0.46 -31.58
CA ALA A 618 12.71 -0.35 -32.73
C ALA A 618 11.86 -1.63 -32.82
N ASN A 619 10.70 -1.56 -33.46
CA ASN A 619 9.89 -2.75 -33.71
C ASN A 619 10.63 -3.75 -34.60
N LYS A 620 10.35 -5.02 -34.41
CA LYS A 620 10.85 -6.10 -35.27
C LYS A 620 10.20 -5.97 -36.64
N ALA A 621 10.96 -5.46 -37.60
CA ALA A 621 10.54 -5.31 -38.99
C ALA A 621 10.52 -6.65 -39.73
#